data_AF-A0AAD4VTF4-F1
#
_entry.id   AF-A0AAD4VTF4-F1
#
_cell.length_a   1.000
_cell.length_b   1.000
_cell.length_c   1.000
_cell.angle_alpha   90.00
_cell.angle_beta   90.00
_cell.angle_gamma   90.00
#
_symmetry.space_group_name_H-M   'P 1'
#
loop_
_entity.id
_entity.type
_entity.pdbx_description
1 polymer ?
#
loop_
_entity_poly.entity_id
_entity_poly.type
_entity_poly.pdbx_seq_one_letter_code
_entity_poly.pdbx_strand_id
1 'polypeptide(L)'
;MALYMELDEERSASASIAVRLYCKNLLNFPEKSPVILWIRYLHTNPENFDDPVCFNPERWSESIMPGTYQVYGGGPRICPGNMLFKIQLPIFLHHLSTGYKWELIDPEADIIYLKHPTPADRVDITFSKNEK
;
A
#
# COMPACT_ATOMS: atom_id res chain seq x y z
N MET A 1 -13.20 -1.19 20.74
CA MET A 1 -12.70 0.17 20.94
C MET A 1 -12.97 0.95 19.65
N ALA A 2 -13.90 1.90 19.67
CA ALA A 2 -14.31 2.64 18.47
C ALA A 2 -13.45 3.89 18.31
N LEU A 3 -12.60 3.91 17.29
CA LEU A 3 -11.99 5.15 16.79
C LEU A 3 -13.04 5.82 15.90
N TYR A 4 -13.58 6.95 16.34
CA TYR A 4 -14.42 7.80 15.48
C TYR A 4 -13.51 8.72 14.67
N MET A 5 -13.49 8.49 13.36
CA MET A 5 -12.80 9.33 12.37
C MET A 5 -13.85 10.26 11.76
N GLU A 6 -13.74 11.56 12.00
CA GLU A 6 -14.64 12.56 11.40
C GLU A 6 -13.92 13.31 10.27
N LEU A 7 -14.66 13.60 9.20
CA LEU A 7 -14.15 14.05 7.91
C LEU A 7 -13.82 15.55 7.92
N ASP A 8 -12.67 15.94 7.39
CA ASP A 8 -12.38 17.32 6.98
C ASP A 8 -12.37 17.36 5.45
N GLU A 9 -13.22 18.21 4.87
CA GLU A 9 -13.45 18.33 3.42
C GLU A 9 -12.44 19.28 2.76
N GLU A 10 -11.68 20.05 3.54
CA GLU A 10 -10.73 21.01 3.00
C GLU A 10 -9.29 20.51 3.02
N ARG A 11 -8.76 20.28 1.80
CA ARG A 11 -7.35 20.15 1.41
C ARG A 11 -6.66 18.81 1.75
N SER A 12 -6.25 18.06 0.72
CA SER A 12 -4.82 17.78 0.52
C SER A 12 -4.53 17.12 -0.84
N ALA A 13 -3.65 17.77 -1.60
CA ALA A 13 -3.06 17.28 -2.85
C ALA A 13 -1.75 16.50 -2.60
N SER A 14 -1.68 15.74 -1.50
CA SER A 14 -0.46 15.06 -1.06
C SER A 14 -0.78 13.69 -0.50
N ALA A 15 0.05 12.71 -0.85
CA ALA A 15 -0.07 11.27 -0.55
C ALA A 15 -0.01 10.88 0.94
N SER A 16 -0.41 11.78 1.84
CA SER A 16 -0.52 11.58 3.28
C SER A 16 -1.90 12.07 3.68
N ILE A 17 -2.79 11.13 4.02
CA ILE A 17 -4.12 11.47 4.54
C ILE A 17 -3.91 11.89 6.00
N ALA A 18 -3.89 13.19 6.25
CA ALA A 18 -4.03 13.71 7.60
C ALA A 18 -5.47 13.46 8.05
N VAL A 19 -5.63 12.71 9.15
CA VAL A 19 -6.94 12.50 9.79
C VAL A 19 -6.89 13.24 11.12
N ARG A 20 -7.92 14.05 11.42
CA ARG A 20 -8.09 14.55 12.79
C ARG A 20 -8.65 13.41 13.63
N LEU A 21 -7.84 12.89 14.56
CA LEU A 21 -8.32 11.93 15.54
C LEU A 21 -8.91 12.68 16.73
N TYR A 22 -10.17 12.39 17.05
CA TYR A 22 -10.73 12.69 18.37
C TYR A 22 -10.40 11.53 19.31
N CYS A 23 -9.14 11.43 19.72
CA CYS A 23 -8.72 10.43 20.69
C CYS A 23 -9.19 10.82 22.10
N LYS A 24 -10.20 10.12 22.62
CA LYS A 24 -10.41 10.04 24.08
C LYS A 24 -9.58 8.86 24.62
N ASN A 25 -8.57 9.19 25.44
CA ASN A 25 -8.05 8.37 26.54
C ASN A 25 -6.81 7.45 26.35
N LEU A 26 -5.93 7.65 25.36
CA LEU A 26 -4.63 6.93 25.36
C LEU A 26 -3.39 7.82 25.17
N LEU A 27 -3.53 9.00 24.58
CA LEU A 27 -2.49 10.02 24.53
C LEU A 27 -3.13 11.40 24.68
N ASN A 28 -2.52 12.28 25.48
CA ASN A 28 -2.94 13.68 25.68
C ASN A 28 -2.61 14.53 24.44
N PHE A 29 -3.24 14.24 23.30
CA PHE A 29 -3.15 15.10 22.13
C PHE A 29 -4.11 16.29 22.27
N PRO A 30 -3.72 17.50 21.83
CA PRO A 30 -4.65 18.61 21.71
C PRO A 30 -5.80 18.22 20.77
N GLU A 31 -7.03 18.55 21.15
CA GLU A 31 -8.21 18.31 20.31
C GLU A 31 -7.99 18.93 18.92
N LYS A 32 -8.43 18.23 17.87
CA LYS A 32 -8.29 18.67 16.46
C LYS A 32 -6.85 18.75 15.93
N SER A 33 -5.88 18.12 16.61
CA SER A 33 -4.53 17.95 16.05
C SER A 33 -4.56 17.07 14.80
N PRO A 34 -3.85 17.44 13.71
CA PRO A 34 -3.68 16.54 12.58
C PRO A 34 -2.85 15.33 13.02
N VAL A 35 -3.33 14.14 12.70
CA VAL A 35 -2.58 12.89 12.91
C VAL A 35 -2.32 12.25 11.56
N ILE A 36 -1.09 11.75 11.40
CA ILE A 36 -0.69 10.98 10.22
C ILE A 36 -0.68 9.52 10.63
N LEU A 37 -1.47 8.70 9.92
CA LEU A 37 -1.40 7.25 10.07
C LEU A 37 -0.25 6.72 9.21
N TRP A 38 0.78 6.18 9.83
CA TRP A 38 1.87 5.52 9.11
C TRP A 38 1.45 4.09 8.74
N ILE A 39 0.63 3.94 7.71
CA ILE A 39 0.02 2.67 7.28
C ILE A 39 1.08 1.59 7.03
N ARG A 40 2.26 1.98 6.50
CA ARG A 40 3.39 1.06 6.27
C ARG A 40 3.79 0.31 7.54
N TYR A 41 3.71 0.94 8.72
CA TYR A 41 3.97 0.29 10.00
C TYR A 41 3.14 -0.97 10.19
N LEU A 42 1.84 -0.87 9.89
CA LEU A 42 0.88 -1.94 10.13
C LEU A 42 1.21 -3.15 9.26
N HIS A 43 1.64 -2.89 8.01
CA HIS A 43 1.97 -3.93 7.02
C HIS A 43 3.34 -4.57 7.27
N THR A 44 4.25 -3.86 7.93
CA THR A 44 5.58 -4.36 8.28
C THR A 44 5.72 -4.81 9.74
N ASN A 45 4.63 -4.85 10.52
CA ASN A 45 4.67 -5.28 11.92
C ASN A 45 4.73 -6.82 12.00
N PRO A 46 5.79 -7.42 12.58
CA PRO A 46 5.89 -8.87 12.75
C PRO A 46 4.81 -9.48 13.66
N GLU A 47 4.14 -8.68 14.51
CA GLU A 47 2.99 -9.15 15.28
C GLU A 47 1.75 -9.40 14.41
N ASN A 48 1.69 -8.81 13.22
CA ASN A 48 0.57 -8.94 12.29
C ASN A 48 0.85 -9.94 11.17
N PHE A 49 2.11 -10.13 10.79
CA PHE A 49 2.51 -10.84 9.58
C PHE A 49 3.89 -11.51 9.76
N ASP A 50 3.99 -12.81 9.50
CA ASP A 50 5.25 -13.55 9.58
C ASP A 50 6.25 -13.15 8.48
N ASP A 51 7.47 -12.75 8.84
CA ASP A 51 8.47 -12.26 7.87
C ASP A 51 7.92 -11.17 6.93
N PRO A 52 7.49 -10.01 7.47
CA PRO A 52 6.65 -9.05 6.75
C PRO A 52 7.39 -8.24 5.68
N VAL A 53 8.72 -8.36 5.63
CA VAL A 53 9.57 -7.70 4.63
C VAL A 53 9.85 -8.60 3.41
N CYS A 54 9.51 -9.90 3.51
CA CYS A 54 9.66 -10.86 2.44
C CYS A 54 8.42 -10.92 1.54
N PHE A 55 8.66 -11.00 0.22
CA PHE A 55 7.61 -11.24 -0.76
C PHE A 55 7.14 -12.69 -0.66
N ASN A 56 5.97 -12.90 -0.06
CA ASN A 56 5.35 -14.20 0.11
C ASN A 56 3.87 -14.15 -0.34
N PRO A 57 3.54 -14.62 -1.56
CA PRO A 57 2.16 -14.69 -2.04
C PRO A 57 1.24 -15.58 -1.20
N GLU A 58 1.76 -16.65 -0.59
CA GLU A 58 0.99 -17.61 0.20
C GLU A 58 0.49 -17.03 1.54
N ARG A 59 1.03 -15.87 1.95
CA ARG A 59 0.55 -15.14 3.14
C ARG A 59 -0.95 -14.87 3.10
N TRP A 60 -1.51 -14.73 1.90
CA TRP A 60 -2.90 -14.32 1.69
C TRP A 60 -3.86 -15.50 1.54
N SER A 61 -3.37 -16.73 1.74
CA SER A 61 -4.16 -17.97 1.68
C SER A 61 -5.07 -18.14 2.91
N GLU A 62 -4.75 -17.46 4.01
CA GLU A 62 -5.53 -17.46 5.26
C GLU A 62 -6.19 -16.09 5.51
N SER A 63 -7.12 -16.06 6.47
CA SER A 63 -7.78 -14.82 6.86
C SER A 63 -6.81 -13.90 7.63
N ILE A 64 -6.78 -12.63 7.25
CA ILE A 64 -5.95 -11.62 7.91
C ILE A 64 -6.73 -11.03 9.08
N MET A 65 -6.04 -10.69 10.17
CA MET A 65 -6.62 -9.94 11.28
C MET A 65 -7.27 -8.63 10.77
N PRO A 66 -8.54 -8.36 11.12
CA PRO A 66 -9.22 -7.15 10.69
C PRO A 66 -8.46 -5.88 11.08
N GLY A 67 -8.23 -4.99 10.12
CA GLY A 67 -7.59 -3.69 10.35
C GLY A 67 -6.05 -3.67 10.31
N THR A 68 -5.38 -4.83 10.20
CA THR A 68 -3.91 -4.87 10.07
C THR A 68 -3.43 -4.72 8.63
N TYR A 69 -4.28 -5.06 7.66
CA TYR A 69 -4.02 -4.86 6.23
C TYR A 69 -4.91 -3.76 5.64
N GLN A 70 -4.29 -2.63 5.27
CA GLN A 70 -4.96 -1.39 4.84
C GLN A 70 -4.27 -0.72 3.65
N VAL A 71 -3.89 -1.50 2.62
CA VAL A 71 -3.19 -0.97 1.42
C VAL A 71 -3.98 0.08 0.63
N TYR A 72 -5.30 0.11 0.78
CA TYR A 72 -6.18 1.12 0.18
C TYR A 72 -6.76 2.10 1.21
N GLY A 73 -6.21 2.13 2.43
CA GLY A 73 -6.83 2.78 3.59
C GLY A 73 -8.01 1.97 4.15
N GLY A 74 -8.88 2.65 4.90
CA GLY A 74 -10.03 2.04 5.57
C GLY A 74 -11.11 3.05 5.93
N GLY A 75 -12.25 2.53 6.40
CA GLY A 75 -13.41 3.34 6.77
C GLY A 75 -14.04 4.09 5.58
N PRO A 76 -14.77 5.19 5.83
CA PRO A 76 -15.46 5.96 4.79
C PRO A 76 -14.55 6.60 3.73
N ARG A 77 -13.24 6.67 4.00
CA ARG A 77 -12.21 7.24 3.10
C ARG A 77 -11.33 6.19 2.43
N ILE A 78 -11.79 4.94 2.41
CA ILE A 78 -11.15 3.90 1.61
C ILE A 78 -11.01 4.36 0.15
N CYS A 79 -9.87 4.03 -0.47
CA CYS A 79 -9.60 4.44 -1.84
C CYS A 79 -10.74 3.99 -2.77
N PRO A 80 -11.38 4.91 -3.52
CA PRO A 80 -12.45 4.56 -4.44
C PRO A 80 -11.97 3.61 -5.55
N GLY A 81 -10.66 3.61 -5.85
CA GLY A 81 -10.03 2.71 -6.81
C GLY A 81 -9.73 1.29 -6.30
N ASN A 82 -10.03 0.95 -5.04
CA ASN A 82 -9.73 -0.37 -4.46
C ASN A 82 -10.32 -1.53 -5.28
N MET A 83 -11.62 -1.47 -5.60
CA MET A 83 -12.27 -2.52 -6.39
C MET A 83 -11.71 -2.61 -7.80
N LEU A 84 -11.45 -1.45 -8.44
CA LEU A 84 -10.88 -1.41 -9.77
C LEU A 84 -9.50 -2.06 -9.80
N PHE A 85 -8.63 -1.71 -8.85
CA PHE A 85 -7.29 -2.26 -8.76
C PHE A 85 -7.30 -3.77 -8.51
N LYS A 86 -8.17 -4.26 -7.62
CA LYS A 86 -8.32 -5.70 -7.35
C LYS A 86 -8.70 -6.52 -8.58
N ILE A 87 -9.33 -5.90 -9.58
CA ILE A 87 -9.69 -6.55 -10.85
C ILE A 87 -8.59 -6.36 -11.89
N GLN A 88 -8.07 -5.14 -12.03
CA GLN A 88 -7.10 -4.79 -13.08
C GLN A 88 -5.72 -5.41 -12.85
N LEU A 89 -5.23 -5.44 -11.60
CA LEU A 89 -3.89 -5.94 -11.32
C LEU A 89 -3.73 -7.43 -11.70
N PRO A 90 -4.63 -8.36 -11.32
CA PRO A 90 -4.53 -9.75 -11.74
C PRO A 90 -4.58 -9.94 -13.26
N ILE A 91 -5.43 -9.17 -13.96
CA ILE A 91 -5.52 -9.22 -15.43
C ILE A 91 -4.20 -8.77 -16.06
N PHE A 92 -3.65 -7.66 -15.58
CA PHE A 92 -2.35 -7.16 -16.03
C PHE A 92 -1.25 -8.19 -15.81
N LEU A 93 -1.15 -8.75 -14.60
CA LEU A 93 -0.14 -9.76 -14.26
C LEU A 93 -0.29 -11.04 -15.09
N HIS A 94 -1.53 -11.48 -15.36
CA HIS A 94 -1.79 -12.62 -16.23
C HIS A 94 -1.25 -12.37 -17.64
N HIS A 95 -1.57 -11.24 -18.25
CA HIS A 95 -1.08 -10.91 -19.59
C HIS A 95 0.44 -10.74 -19.62
N LEU A 96 0.99 -10.04 -18.61
CA LEU A 96 2.42 -9.83 -18.47
C LEU A 96 3.20 -11.16 -18.38
N SER A 97 2.68 -12.12 -17.61
CA SER A 97 3.37 -13.39 -17.33
C SER A 97 3.19 -14.45 -18.42
N THR A 98 2.08 -14.41 -19.16
CA THR A 98 1.76 -15.43 -20.17
C THR A 98 2.00 -14.98 -21.61
N GLY A 99 1.82 -13.68 -21.89
CA GLY A 99 1.84 -13.14 -23.24
C GLY A 99 3.15 -12.49 -23.66
N TYR A 100 4.03 -12.20 -22.70
CA TYR A 100 5.27 -11.48 -22.95
C TYR A 100 6.46 -12.15 -22.26
N LYS A 101 7.62 -12.04 -22.89
CA LYS A 101 8.91 -12.17 -22.25
C LYS A 101 9.40 -10.75 -21.96
N TRP A 102 9.88 -10.53 -20.74
CA TRP A 102 10.37 -9.22 -20.33
C TRP A 102 11.61 -9.38 -19.46
N GLU A 103 12.52 -8.43 -19.58
CA GLU A 103 13.81 -8.41 -18.87
C GLU A 103 14.10 -6.99 -18.41
N LEU A 104 14.64 -6.85 -17.19
CA LEU A 104 15.16 -5.57 -16.69
C LEU A 104 16.41 -5.21 -17.49
N ILE A 105 16.52 -3.95 -17.91
CA ILE A 105 17.73 -3.46 -18.58
C ILE A 105 18.90 -3.40 -17.59
N ASP A 106 18.62 -2.97 -16.35
CA ASP A 106 19.58 -2.96 -15.25
C ASP A 106 19.02 -3.73 -14.04
N PRO A 107 19.35 -5.02 -13.88
CA PRO A 107 18.92 -5.80 -12.72
C PRO A 107 19.52 -5.33 -11.38
N GLU A 108 20.65 -4.61 -11.42
CA GLU A 108 21.41 -4.20 -10.23
C GLU A 108 21.18 -2.72 -9.90
N ALA A 109 20.16 -2.10 -10.48
CA ALA A 109 19.81 -0.71 -10.23
C ALA A 109 19.60 -0.45 -8.73
N ASP A 110 20.28 0.58 -8.23
CA ASP A 110 20.17 1.00 -6.84
C ASP A 110 18.72 1.37 -6.46
N ILE A 111 18.36 1.16 -5.20
CA ILE A 111 17.04 1.55 -4.66
C ILE A 111 17.15 2.88 -3.90
N ILE A 112 16.29 3.83 -4.26
CA ILE A 112 16.15 5.11 -3.55
C ILE A 112 15.09 4.98 -2.46
N TYR A 113 15.47 5.21 -1.20
CA TYR A 113 14.62 5.02 -0.02
C TYR A 113 14.05 6.34 0.57
N LEU A 114 13.66 7.31 -0.26
CA LEU A 114 13.22 8.63 0.21
C LEU A 114 11.78 8.63 0.75
N LYS A 115 10.78 8.53 -0.12
CA LYS A 115 9.35 8.55 0.27
C LYS A 115 8.75 7.14 0.21
N HIS A 116 9.07 6.41 -0.86
CA HIS A 116 8.79 5.00 -1.07
C HIS A 116 10.03 4.40 -1.76
N PRO A 117 10.37 3.12 -1.51
CA PRO A 117 11.46 2.47 -2.23
C PRO A 117 11.14 2.46 -3.74
N THR A 118 12.01 3.06 -4.54
CA THR A 118 11.89 3.06 -6.00
C THR A 118 13.25 2.83 -6.63
N PRO A 119 13.37 2.00 -7.69
CA PRO A 119 14.61 1.85 -8.43
C PRO A 119 15.09 3.19 -9.03
N ALA A 120 16.39 3.43 -8.97
CA ALA A 120 17.02 4.69 -9.38
C ALA A 120 16.90 4.94 -10.89
N ASP A 121 16.87 3.86 -11.68
CA ASP A 121 16.70 3.82 -13.13
C ASP A 121 15.25 4.02 -13.58
N ARG A 122 14.28 4.09 -12.65
CA ARG A 122 12.83 4.13 -12.92
C ARG A 122 12.25 2.84 -13.53
N VAL A 123 12.98 1.73 -13.43
CA VAL A 123 12.58 0.39 -13.90
C VAL A 123 12.46 0.31 -15.42
N ASP A 124 13.59 0.46 -16.12
CA ASP A 124 13.61 0.28 -17.56
C ASP A 124 13.50 -1.21 -17.92
N ILE A 125 12.51 -1.56 -18.75
CA ILE A 125 12.16 -2.94 -19.10
C ILE A 125 12.09 -3.10 -20.62
N THR A 126 12.67 -4.19 -21.14
CA THR A 126 12.47 -4.61 -22.53
C THR A 126 11.35 -5.64 -22.62
N PHE A 127 10.47 -5.51 -23.61
CA PHE A 127 9.36 -6.44 -23.85
C PHE A 127 9.48 -7.10 -25.21
N SER A 128 9.22 -8.40 -25.26
CA SER A 128 8.95 -9.14 -26.50
C SER A 128 7.70 -9.99 -26.32
N LYS A 129 6.90 -10.10 -27.39
CA LYS A 129 5.66 -10.90 -27.35
C LYS A 129 6.02 -12.36 -27.53
N ASN A 130 5.42 -13.23 -26.72
CA ASN A 130 5.60 -14.67 -26.89
C ASN A 130 4.98 -15.11 -28.22
N GLU A 131 5.72 -15.91 -28.99
CA GLU A 131 5.15 -16.60 -30.16
C GLU A 131 4.13 -17.62 -29.64
N LYS A 132 2.96 -17.66 -30.27
CA LYS A 132 1.86 -18.56 -29.89
C LYS A 132 2.10 -19.98 -30.38
#